data_AF-A0A9W6YHM9-F1
#
_entry.id   AF-A0A9W6YHM9-F1
#
_cell.length_a   1.000
_cell.length_b   1.000
_cell.length_c   1.000
_cell.angle_alpha   90.00
_cell.angle_beta   90.00
_cell.angle_gamma   90.00
#
_symmetry.space_group_name_H-M   'P 1'
#
loop_
_entity.id
_entity.type
_entity.pdbx_description
1 polymer ?
#
loop_
_entity_poly.entity_id
_entity_poly.type
_entity_poly.pdbx_seq_one_letter_code
_entity_poly.pdbx_strand_id
1 'polypeptide(L)'
;MRSINQLQEQLQGLKAQEKEHRRSALIQDLRTQQREQELLIDVLKQALQEKAPEFQDSRALVNDFVLKKAVGAPLRFRPKTREELENELQALGQNFQRTVEKLKQDNQRIAAAKKEKPNDSVEEKDDEKKGEKDTTISISSNNHDSAAG
;
A
#
# COMPACT_ATOMS: atom_id res chain seq x y z
N MET A 1 -46.81 37.74 7.23
CA MET A 1 -47.14 36.37 6.82
C MET A 1 -46.12 35.94 5.77
N ARG A 2 -45.47 34.78 5.90
CA ARG A 2 -44.50 34.31 4.91
C ARG A 2 -45.22 34.05 3.58
N SER A 3 -44.59 34.41 2.46
CA SER A 3 -45.13 34.16 1.13
C SER A 3 -45.31 32.66 0.90
N ILE A 4 -46.35 32.25 0.18
CA ILE A 4 -46.59 30.85 -0.20
C ILE A 4 -45.35 30.23 -0.87
N ASN A 5 -44.62 31.02 -1.66
CA ASN A 5 -43.40 30.58 -2.33
C ASN A 5 -42.27 30.31 -1.32
N GLN A 6 -42.14 31.13 -0.27
CA GLN A 6 -41.14 30.92 0.79
C GLN A 6 -41.44 29.64 1.60
N LEU A 7 -42.72 29.33 1.83
CA LEU A 7 -43.13 28.08 2.48
C LEU A 7 -42.85 26.85 1.61
N GLN A 8 -43.06 26.95 0.29
CA GLN A 8 -42.74 25.86 -0.65
C GLN A 8 -41.24 25.57 -0.70
N GLU A 9 -40.40 26.61 -0.73
CA GLU A 9 -38.94 26.48 -0.71
C GLU A 9 -38.44 25.85 0.59
N GLN A 10 -38.99 26.28 1.74
CA GLN A 10 -38.69 25.66 3.04
C GLN A 10 -39.08 24.18 3.09
N LEU A 11 -40.26 23.82 2.57
CA LEU A 11 -40.70 22.42 2.49
C LEU A 11 -39.80 21.59 1.56
N GLN A 12 -39.34 22.16 0.46
CA GLN A 12 -38.42 21.47 -0.46
C GLN A 12 -37.06 21.24 0.20
N GLY A 13 -36.53 22.23 0.93
CA GLY A 13 -35.31 22.11 1.72
C GLY A 13 -35.41 21.02 2.79
N LEU A 14 -36.52 20.99 3.54
CA LEU A 14 -36.76 19.97 4.56
C LEU A 14 -36.86 18.55 3.96
N LYS A 15 -37.54 18.39 2.81
CA LYS A 15 -37.60 17.12 2.09
C LYS A 15 -36.23 16.66 1.57
N ALA A 16 -35.38 17.59 1.16
CA ALA A 16 -34.01 17.27 0.74
C ALA A 16 -33.16 16.79 1.92
N GLN A 17 -33.25 17.48 3.06
CA GLN A 17 -32.59 17.08 4.30
C GLN A 17 -33.06 15.71 4.79
N GLU A 18 -34.36 15.41 4.76
CA GLU A 18 -34.90 14.10 5.14
C GLU A 18 -34.30 12.97 4.28
N LYS A 19 -34.22 13.18 2.95
CA LYS A 19 -33.59 12.21 2.04
C LYS A 19 -32.11 12.02 2.36
N GLU A 20 -31.40 13.09 2.70
CA GLU A 20 -30.00 13.03 3.09
C GLU A 20 -29.79 12.31 4.43
N HIS A 21 -30.64 12.55 5.42
CA HIS A 21 -30.62 11.82 6.70
C HIS A 21 -30.86 10.33 6.48
N ARG A 22 -31.85 9.97 5.64
CA ARG A 22 -32.11 8.56 5.30
C ARG A 22 -30.94 7.92 4.58
N ARG A 23 -30.31 8.62 3.63
CA ARG A 23 -29.11 8.13 2.93
C ARG A 23 -27.96 7.92 3.91
N SER A 24 -27.77 8.85 4.84
CA SER A 24 -26.70 8.79 5.84
C SER A 24 -26.90 7.63 6.82
N ALA A 25 -28.13 7.43 7.31
CA ALA A 25 -28.49 6.28 8.14
C ALA A 25 -28.22 4.95 7.41
N LEU A 26 -28.67 4.83 6.15
CA LEU A 26 -28.39 3.65 5.34
C LEU A 26 -26.89 3.39 5.17
N ILE A 27 -26.08 4.43 4.92
CA ILE A 27 -24.63 4.28 4.81
C ILE A 27 -24.02 3.79 6.13
N GLN A 28 -24.49 4.29 7.28
CA GLN A 28 -24.02 3.85 8.59
C GLN A 28 -24.38 2.39 8.87
N ASP A 29 -25.60 1.98 8.52
CA ASP A 29 -26.06 0.59 8.64
C ASP A 29 -25.22 -0.33 7.76
N LEU A 30 -25.03 0.02 6.48
CA LEU A 30 -24.19 -0.76 5.55
C LEU A 30 -22.75 -0.89 6.02
N ARG A 31 -22.16 0.18 6.59
CA ARG A 31 -20.81 0.13 7.18
C ARG A 31 -20.74 -0.77 8.41
N THR A 32 -21.82 -0.87 9.18
CA THR A 32 -21.88 -1.74 10.35
C THR A 32 -22.02 -3.19 9.92
N GLN A 33 -22.93 -3.47 8.99
CA GLN A 33 -23.07 -4.80 8.37
C GLN A 33 -21.78 -5.27 7.71
N GLN A 34 -21.06 -4.38 7.01
CA GLN A 34 -19.78 -4.71 6.41
C GLN A 34 -18.75 -5.14 7.47
N ARG A 35 -18.61 -4.40 8.58
CA ARG A 35 -17.69 -4.76 9.66
C ARG A 35 -18.05 -6.10 10.32
N GLU A 36 -19.34 -6.36 10.52
CA GLU A 36 -19.81 -7.63 11.07
C GLU A 36 -19.49 -8.80 10.12
N GLN A 37 -19.71 -8.62 8.82
CA GLN A 37 -19.35 -9.61 7.81
C GLN A 37 -17.84 -9.85 7.76
N GLU A 38 -17.02 -8.80 7.84
CA GLU A 38 -15.57 -8.91 7.89
C GLU A 38 -15.10 -9.71 9.11
N LEU A 39 -15.70 -9.48 10.29
CA LEU A 39 -15.40 -10.25 11.49
C LEU A 39 -15.79 -11.72 11.34
N LEU A 40 -16.98 -12.00 10.81
CA LEU A 40 -17.41 -13.38 10.55
C LEU A 40 -16.46 -14.09 9.59
N ILE A 41 -16.04 -13.41 8.53
CA ILE A 41 -15.06 -13.93 7.58
C ILE A 41 -13.75 -14.25 8.31
N ASP A 42 -13.25 -13.38 9.18
CA ASP A 42 -12.02 -13.63 9.93
C ASP A 42 -12.11 -14.85 10.84
N VAL A 43 -13.22 -15.01 11.57
CA VAL A 43 -13.47 -16.17 12.43
C VAL A 43 -13.54 -17.45 11.59
N LEU A 44 -14.21 -17.41 10.45
CA LEU A 44 -14.31 -18.56 9.55
C LEU A 44 -12.95 -18.91 8.93
N LYS A 45 -12.16 -17.92 8.52
CA LYS A 45 -10.81 -18.13 8.00
C LYS A 45 -9.89 -18.75 9.07
N GLN A 46 -9.99 -18.29 10.31
CA GLN A 46 -9.26 -18.89 11.43
C GLN A 46 -9.71 -20.33 11.68
N ALA A 47 -11.02 -20.60 11.70
CA ALA A 47 -11.54 -21.94 11.87
C ALA A 47 -11.06 -22.88 10.74
N LEU A 48 -11.04 -22.42 9.50
CA LEU A 48 -10.49 -23.16 8.37
C LEU A 48 -9.01 -23.48 8.56
N GLN A 49 -8.22 -22.49 9.00
CA GLN A 49 -6.80 -22.69 9.26
C GLN A 49 -6.54 -23.69 10.39
N GLU A 50 -7.34 -23.68 11.46
CA GLU A 50 -7.16 -24.59 12.59
C GLU A 50 -7.65 -26.02 12.30
N LYS A 51 -8.79 -26.14 11.61
CA LYS A 51 -9.51 -27.42 11.48
C LYS A 51 -9.17 -28.19 10.20
N ALA A 52 -8.76 -27.51 9.14
CA ALA A 52 -8.43 -28.16 7.87
C ALA A 52 -6.91 -28.28 7.70
N PRO A 53 -6.36 -29.50 7.56
CA PRO A 53 -4.92 -29.71 7.44
C PRO A 53 -4.34 -29.03 6.19
N GLU A 54 -5.13 -28.95 5.11
CA GLU A 54 -4.76 -28.31 3.84
C GLU A 54 -4.44 -26.81 3.97
N PHE A 55 -4.89 -26.17 5.05
CA PHE A 55 -4.77 -24.73 5.27
C PHE A 55 -3.86 -24.36 6.44
N GLN A 56 -3.33 -25.34 7.18
CA GLN A 56 -2.50 -25.09 8.37
C GLN A 56 -1.17 -24.40 8.02
N ASP A 57 -0.61 -24.71 6.85
CA ASP A 57 0.71 -24.23 6.43
C ASP A 57 0.78 -22.72 6.23
N SER A 58 -0.30 -22.09 5.74
CA SER A 58 -0.29 -20.66 5.43
C SER A 58 -1.69 -20.06 5.33
N ARG A 59 -1.85 -18.88 5.94
CA ARG A 59 -3.05 -18.05 5.81
C ARG A 59 -3.30 -17.59 4.37
N ALA A 60 -2.26 -17.48 3.54
CA ALA A 60 -2.41 -17.14 2.12
C ALA A 60 -3.22 -18.21 1.36
N LEU A 61 -3.11 -19.48 1.74
CA LEU A 61 -3.88 -20.56 1.11
C LEU A 61 -5.38 -20.44 1.40
N VAL A 62 -5.73 -20.05 2.63
CA VAL A 62 -7.11 -19.74 3.02
C VAL A 62 -7.62 -18.54 2.22
N ASN A 63 -6.82 -17.48 2.12
CA ASN A 63 -7.16 -16.28 1.34
C ASN A 63 -7.42 -16.64 -0.13
N ASP A 64 -6.54 -17.42 -0.76
CA ASP A 64 -6.70 -17.85 -2.14
C ASP A 64 -7.94 -18.73 -2.36
N PHE A 65 -8.26 -19.58 -1.40
CA PHE A 65 -9.49 -20.37 -1.42
C PHE A 65 -10.73 -19.47 -1.36
N VAL A 66 -10.77 -18.51 -0.44
CA VAL A 66 -11.86 -17.54 -0.31
C VAL A 66 -12.01 -16.73 -1.60
N LEU A 67 -10.91 -16.23 -2.16
CA LEU A 67 -10.91 -15.47 -3.41
C LEU A 67 -11.53 -16.24 -4.57
N LYS A 68 -11.13 -17.52 -4.76
CA LYS A 68 -11.67 -18.38 -5.81
C LYS A 68 -13.18 -18.62 -5.69
N LYS A 69 -13.74 -18.53 -4.47
CA LYS A 69 -15.14 -18.84 -4.19
C LYS A 69 -16.04 -17.62 -4.10
N ALA A 70 -15.51 -16.51 -3.60
CA ALA A 70 -16.30 -15.31 -3.31
C ALA A 70 -16.20 -14.26 -4.42
N VAL A 71 -15.18 -14.33 -5.29
CA VAL A 71 -14.92 -13.29 -6.27
C VAL A 71 -15.25 -13.76 -7.69
N GLY A 72 -16.25 -13.11 -8.32
CA GLY A 72 -16.69 -13.45 -9.67
C GLY A 72 -16.08 -12.63 -10.81
N ALA A 73 -15.63 -11.39 -10.56
CA ALA A 73 -15.17 -10.47 -11.61
C ALA A 73 -13.63 -10.40 -11.70
N PRO A 74 -13.05 -10.21 -12.91
CA PRO A 74 -11.61 -10.00 -13.06
C PRO A 74 -11.15 -8.77 -12.28
N LEU A 75 -9.95 -8.85 -11.71
CA LEU A 75 -9.39 -7.79 -10.86
C LEU A 75 -9.33 -6.40 -11.53
N ARG A 76 -9.24 -6.35 -12.86
CA ARG A 76 -9.23 -5.09 -13.63
C ARG A 76 -10.55 -4.30 -13.56
N PHE A 77 -11.64 -4.93 -13.14
CA PHE A 77 -12.99 -4.35 -13.15
C PHE A 77 -13.60 -4.19 -11.77
N ARG A 78 -12.82 -4.41 -10.71
CA ARG A 78 -13.27 -4.27 -9.32
C ARG A 78 -12.13 -3.77 -8.45
N PRO A 79 -12.41 -3.16 -7.29
CA PRO A 79 -11.39 -2.92 -6.30
C PRO A 79 -10.78 -4.23 -5.79
N LYS A 80 -9.54 -4.13 -5.28
CA LYS A 80 -8.88 -5.22 -4.56
C LYS A 80 -9.68 -5.55 -3.31
N THR A 81 -9.86 -6.84 -3.08
CA THR A 81 -10.43 -7.38 -1.85
C THR A 81 -9.40 -7.31 -0.71
N ARG A 82 -9.88 -7.46 0.52
CA ARG A 82 -9.03 -7.49 1.70
C ARG A 82 -8.01 -8.62 1.63
N GLU A 83 -8.42 -9.80 1.18
CA GLU A 83 -7.59 -11.01 1.02
C GLU A 83 -6.44 -10.77 0.03
N GLU A 84 -6.70 -10.11 -1.09
CA GLU A 84 -5.67 -9.76 -2.08
C GLU A 84 -4.65 -8.79 -1.48
N LEU A 85 -5.11 -7.79 -0.72
CA LEU A 85 -4.24 -6.82 -0.06
C LEU A 85 -3.41 -7.49 1.05
N GLU A 86 -3.99 -8.40 1.83
CA GLU A 86 -3.27 -9.18 2.84
C GLU A 86 -2.14 -10.01 2.20
N ASN A 87 -2.43 -10.69 1.08
CA ASN A 87 -1.44 -11.48 0.35
C ASN A 87 -0.32 -10.59 -0.23
N GLU A 88 -0.66 -9.43 -0.79
CA GLU A 88 0.32 -8.46 -1.31
C GLU A 88 1.21 -7.90 -0.20
N LEU A 89 0.64 -7.58 0.96
CA LEU A 89 1.40 -7.10 2.12
C LEU A 89 2.38 -8.17 2.62
N GLN A 90 1.95 -9.42 2.67
CA GLN A 90 2.82 -10.54 3.06
C GLN A 90 3.98 -10.72 2.06
N ALA A 91 3.68 -10.68 0.75
CA ALA A 91 4.69 -10.79 -0.29
C ALA A 91 5.69 -9.62 -0.24
N LEU A 92 5.21 -8.40 -0.01
CA LEU A 92 6.04 -7.21 0.12
C LEU A 92 6.97 -7.31 1.34
N GLY A 93 6.45 -7.78 2.48
CA GLY A 93 7.25 -8.01 3.69
C GLY A 93 8.37 -9.03 3.48
N GLN A 94 8.08 -10.15 2.80
CA GLN A 94 9.11 -11.15 2.46
C GLN A 94 10.18 -10.58 1.53
N ASN A 95 9.79 -9.81 0.52
CA ASN A 95 10.73 -9.17 -0.39
C ASN A 95 11.62 -8.17 0.33
N PHE A 96 11.03 -7.34 1.20
CA PHE A 96 11.77 -6.41 2.03
C PHE A 96 12.82 -7.14 2.88
N GLN A 97 12.42 -8.19 3.60
CA GLN A 97 13.34 -8.97 4.43
C GLN A 97 14.51 -9.55 3.61
N ARG A 98 14.22 -10.14 2.45
CA ARG A 98 15.26 -10.66 1.53
C ARG A 98 16.21 -9.55 1.05
N THR A 99 15.69 -8.38 0.72
CA THR A 99 16.54 -7.25 0.29
C THR A 99 17.43 -6.73 1.41
N VAL A 100 16.90 -6.65 2.64
CA VAL A 100 17.68 -6.24 3.82
C VAL A 100 18.79 -7.24 4.13
N GLU A 101 18.50 -8.55 4.06
CA GLU A 101 19.49 -9.60 4.26
C GLU A 101 20.58 -9.56 3.19
N LYS A 102 20.20 -9.37 1.92
CA LYS A 102 21.15 -9.21 0.82
C LYS A 102 22.06 -8.00 1.03
N LEU A 103 21.50 -6.85 1.41
CA LEU A 103 22.28 -5.64 1.71
C LEU A 103 23.23 -5.84 2.90
N LYS A 104 22.81 -6.55 3.95
CA LYS A 104 23.68 -6.90 5.08
C LYS A 104 24.85 -7.78 4.64
N GLN A 105 24.61 -8.78 3.81
CA GLN A 105 25.64 -9.65 3.25
C GLN A 105 26.62 -8.87 2.36
N ASP A 106 26.10 -8.02 1.48
CA ASP A 106 26.92 -7.20 0.58
C ASP A 106 27.79 -6.20 1.37
N ASN A 107 27.25 -5.57 2.42
CA ASN A 107 28.03 -4.72 3.32
C ASN A 107 29.13 -5.48 4.06
N GLN A 108 28.86 -6.70 4.53
CA GLN A 108 29.88 -7.55 5.16
C GLN A 108 30.97 -7.94 4.16
N ARG A 109 30.62 -8.26 2.92
CA ARG A 109 31.59 -8.54 1.84
C ARG A 109 32.45 -7.32 1.53
N ILE A 110 31.85 -6.13 1.42
CA ILE A 110 32.58 -4.88 1.20
C ILE A 110 33.52 -4.57 2.39
N ALA A 111 33.07 -4.79 3.62
CA ALA A 111 33.88 -4.59 4.81
C ALA A 111 35.04 -5.60 4.91
N ALA A 112 34.83 -6.87 4.55
CA ALA A 112 35.87 -7.89 4.47
C ALA A 112 36.89 -7.56 3.38
N ALA A 113 36.45 -7.16 2.19
CA ALA A 113 37.31 -6.74 1.08
C ALA A 113 38.17 -5.50 1.41
N LYS A 114 37.68 -4.59 2.27
CA LYS A 114 38.46 -3.46 2.79
C LYS A 114 39.53 -3.88 3.81
N LYS A 115 39.32 -4.98 4.55
CA LYS A 115 40.31 -5.51 5.52
C LYS A 115 41.42 -6.34 4.86
N GLU A 116 41.19 -6.87 3.66
CA GLU A 116 42.19 -7.64 2.91
C GLU A 116 43.13 -6.82 2.03
N LYS A 117 42.97 -5.48 1.93
CA LYS A 117 44.01 -4.63 1.36
C LYS A 117 45.07 -4.33 2.42
N PRO A 118 46.31 -4.85 2.29
CA PRO A 118 47.37 -4.54 3.22
C PRO A 118 47.76 -3.06 3.08
N ASN A 119 47.94 -2.45 4.23
CA ASN A 119 48.61 -1.17 4.42
C ASN A 119 50.06 -1.32 3.91
N ASP A 120 50.44 -0.62 2.85
CA ASP A 120 51.85 -0.36 2.57
C ASP A 120 52.07 1.05 2.00
N SER A 121 53.19 1.62 2.41
CA SER A 121 53.75 2.96 2.18
C SER A 121 53.00 4.17 2.76
N VAL A 122 53.44 4.58 3.95
CA VAL A 122 53.50 5.98 4.40
C VAL A 122 54.61 6.67 3.61
N GLU A 123 54.32 7.76 2.90
CA GLU A 123 55.20 8.93 2.82
C GLU A 123 54.34 10.20 2.69
N GLU A 124 54.47 11.09 3.67
CA GLU A 124 53.99 12.47 3.62
C GLU A 124 54.69 13.25 2.50
N LYS A 125 53.94 14.13 1.83
CA LYS A 125 54.41 15.47 1.43
C LYS A 125 53.22 16.37 1.11
N ASP A 126 53.01 17.33 1.98
CA ASP A 126 52.29 18.57 1.70
C ASP A 126 52.93 19.29 0.50
N ASP A 127 52.10 19.85 -0.40
CA ASP A 127 52.25 21.24 -0.82
C ASP A 127 51.01 21.74 -1.58
N GLU A 128 50.50 22.87 -1.11
CA GLU A 128 49.38 23.64 -1.64
C GLU A 128 49.65 24.21 -3.05
N LYS A 129 48.62 24.30 -3.90
CA LYS A 129 48.24 25.57 -4.60
C LYS A 129 46.94 25.49 -5.41
N LYS A 130 45.97 26.31 -4.95
CA LYS A 130 45.07 27.26 -5.66
C LYS A 130 44.41 26.88 -6.99
N GLY A 131 43.07 27.02 -7.01
CA GLY A 131 42.30 27.30 -8.23
C GLY A 131 40.78 27.12 -8.13
N GLU A 132 40.09 28.01 -7.41
CA GLU A 132 38.63 28.25 -7.50
C GLU A 132 38.27 28.75 -8.92
N LYS A 133 37.48 28.03 -9.73
CA LYS A 133 36.04 28.16 -10.09
C LYS A 133 35.97 27.61 -11.52
N ASP A 134 35.02 26.78 -11.95
CA ASP A 134 33.63 27.15 -12.17
C ASP A 134 32.84 25.92 -12.67
N THR A 135 31.52 26.02 -12.64
CA THR A 135 30.53 25.42 -13.57
C THR A 135 30.04 23.95 -13.43
N THR A 136 28.77 23.88 -12.97
CA THR A 136 27.62 23.14 -13.57
C THR A 136 27.29 21.74 -13.05
N ILE A 137 26.35 21.72 -12.09
CA ILE A 137 25.51 20.56 -11.77
C ILE A 137 24.44 20.44 -12.87
N SER A 138 24.60 19.47 -13.76
CA SER A 138 23.58 19.10 -14.76
C SER A 138 22.52 18.23 -14.09
N ILE A 139 21.41 18.86 -13.69
CA ILE A 139 20.16 18.18 -13.32
C ILE A 139 19.50 17.72 -14.62
N SER A 140 19.57 16.43 -14.94
CA SER A 140 18.75 15.84 -16.01
C SER A 140 17.41 15.36 -15.45
N SER A 141 16.43 16.25 -15.54
CA SER A 141 15.01 15.95 -15.47
C SER A 141 14.56 15.35 -16.80
N ASN A 142 14.23 14.05 -16.84
CA ASN A 142 13.52 13.46 -17.98
C ASN A 142 12.02 13.45 -17.72
N ASN A 143 11.36 14.55 -18.09
CA ASN A 143 9.95 14.53 -18.50
C ASN A 143 9.95 14.37 -20.01
N HIS A 144 9.40 13.27 -20.52
CA HIS A 144 8.96 13.21 -21.90
C HIS A 144 7.44 13.00 -21.90
N ASP A 145 6.77 14.14 -22.07
CA ASP A 145 5.42 14.22 -22.61
C ASP A 145 5.53 13.93 -24.12
N SER A 146 4.56 13.20 -24.66
CA SER A 146 4.36 13.06 -26.10
C SER A 146 2.86 13.01 -26.32
N ALA A 147 2.38 14.16 -26.77
CA ALA A 147 1.01 14.40 -27.14
C ALA A 147 0.63 13.73 -28.47
N ALA A 148 -0.68 13.56 -28.61
CA ALA A 148 -1.46 13.56 -29.84
C ALA A 148 -1.39 12.34 -30.79
N GLY A 149 -2.52 11.64 -30.82
CA GLY A 149 -3.01 10.73 -31.85
C GLY A 149 -4.47 10.44 -31.56
#